data_AF-A0A1V3WIA9-F1
#
_entry.id   AF-A0A1V3WIA9-F1
#
_cell.length_a   1.000
_cell.length_b   1.000
_cell.length_c   1.000
_cell.angle_alpha   90.00
_cell.angle_beta   90.00
_cell.angle_gamma   90.00
#
_symmetry.space_group_name_H-M   'P 1'
#
loop_
_entity.id
_entity.type
_entity.pdbx_description
1 polymer ?
#
loop_
_entity_poly.entity_id
_entity_poly.type
_entity_poly.pdbx_seq_one_letter_code
_entity_poly.pdbx_strand_id
1 'polypeptide(L)'
;MARQELAPDDAQMLVIPEGFAHGFQVLEPDSELLYLHTAFYHPPSEGGLRHDDPRLAIAWPLPPRDLSPRDLAHRLLDADFTGVAP
;
A
#
# COMPACT_ATOMS: atom_id res chain seq x y z
N MET A 1 -10.61 -0.03 6.34
CA MET A 1 -9.79 0.25 5.15
C MET A 1 -10.23 1.62 4.61
N ALA A 2 -9.35 2.61 4.64
CA ALA A 2 -9.60 3.89 3.97
C ALA A 2 -9.02 3.79 2.55
N ARG A 3 -9.73 4.33 1.55
CA ARG A 3 -9.22 4.48 0.18
C ARG A 3 -9.61 5.85 -0.35
N GLN A 4 -8.75 6.42 -1.17
CA GLN A 4 -8.97 7.68 -1.86
C GLN A 4 -8.42 7.54 -3.27
N GLU A 5 -9.17 7.99 -4.26
CA GLU A 5 -8.66 8.17 -5.62
C GLU A 5 -7.95 9.53 -5.68
N LEU A 6 -6.75 9.57 -6.23
CA LEU A 6 -5.97 10.79 -6.39
C LEU A 6 -5.86 11.11 -7.87
N ALA A 7 -6.23 12.34 -8.25
CA ALA A 7 -6.15 12.83 -9.61
C ALA A 7 -5.19 14.02 -9.72
N PRO A 8 -4.51 14.21 -10.86
CA PRO A 8 -3.55 15.30 -11.03
C PRO A 8 -4.19 16.70 -10.94
N ASP A 9 -5.51 16.83 -11.13
CA ASP A 9 -6.24 18.09 -11.15
C ASP A 9 -6.98 18.42 -9.83
N ASP A 10 -6.97 17.50 -8.85
CA ASP A 10 -7.68 17.68 -7.58
C ASP A 10 -6.78 18.18 -6.42
N ALA A 11 -5.46 18.18 -6.63
CA ALA A 11 -4.40 18.55 -5.67
C ALA A 11 -4.57 17.93 -4.28
N GLN A 12 -5.20 16.75 -4.18
CA GLN A 12 -5.38 16.05 -2.94
C GLN A 12 -4.10 15.33 -2.52
N MET A 13 -3.88 15.26 -1.21
CA MET A 13 -2.78 14.51 -0.61
C MET A 13 -3.33 13.61 0.48
N LEU A 14 -2.75 12.41 0.60
CA LEU A 14 -3.07 11.48 1.67
C LEU A 14 -1.93 11.46 2.69
N VAL A 15 -2.27 11.72 3.95
CA VAL A 15 -1.35 11.50 5.08
C VAL A 15 -1.53 10.08 5.58
N ILE A 16 -0.45 9.31 5.61
CA ILE A 16 -0.42 7.94 6.11
C ILE A 16 0.33 7.96 7.45
N PRO A 17 -0.37 7.80 8.59
CA PRO A 17 0.30 7.78 9.90
C PRO A 17 1.20 6.56 10.07
N GLU A 18 2.15 6.64 11.00
CA GLU A 18 2.95 5.50 11.43
C GLU A 18 2.06 4.33 11.87
N GLY A 19 2.48 3.11 11.55
CA GLY A 19 1.72 1.89 11.84
C GLY A 19 0.71 1.47 10.77
N PHE A 20 0.47 2.30 9.75
CA PHE A 20 -0.38 1.94 8.60
C PHE A 20 0.46 1.43 7.43
N ALA A 21 0.04 0.31 6.84
CA ALA A 21 0.53 -0.11 5.54
C ALA A 21 -0.10 0.75 4.44
N HIS A 22 0.65 1.01 3.38
CA HIS A 22 0.19 1.78 2.22
C HIS A 22 0.45 1.00 0.92
N GLY A 23 -0.49 1.11 -0.02
CA GLY A 23 -0.38 0.60 -1.37
C GLY A 23 -1.38 1.31 -2.28
N PHE A 24 -1.11 1.32 -3.57
CA PHE A 24 -1.93 1.99 -4.57
C PHE A 24 -2.05 1.15 -5.84
N GLN A 25 -3.07 1.45 -6.66
CA GLN A 25 -3.22 0.90 -8.00
C GLN A 25 -3.25 2.06 -8.98
N VAL A 26 -2.37 2.02 -9.97
CA VAL A 26 -2.39 2.97 -11.09
C VAL A 26 -3.61 2.70 -11.95
N LEU A 27 -4.44 3.72 -12.18
CA LEU A 27 -5.66 3.63 -13.00
C LEU A 27 -5.44 4.06 -14.45
N GLU A 28 -4.48 4.95 -14.69
CA GLU A 28 -4.14 5.49 -16.01
C GLU A 28 -2.63 5.37 -16.29
N PRO A 29 -2.21 5.10 -17.54
CA PRO A 29 -0.79 5.11 -17.91
C PRO A 29 -0.10 6.42 -17.55
N ASP A 30 1.21 6.34 -17.32
CA ASP A 30 2.06 7.52 -17.06
C ASP A 30 1.67 8.32 -15.80
N SER A 31 0.91 7.73 -14.88
CA SER A 31 0.61 8.32 -13.57
C SER A 31 1.88 8.46 -12.72
N GLU A 32 2.04 9.61 -12.07
CA GLU A 32 3.15 9.92 -11.17
C GLU A 32 2.66 10.12 -9.74
N LEU A 33 3.47 9.74 -8.75
CA LEU A 33 3.20 9.96 -7.33
C LEU A 33 4.42 10.58 -6.66
N LEU A 34 4.17 11.61 -5.84
CA LEU A 34 5.18 12.23 -5.00
C LEU A 34 4.99 11.81 -3.54
N TYR A 35 6.08 11.37 -2.91
CA TYR A 35 6.09 10.99 -1.51
C TYR A 35 6.92 11.95 -0.68
N LEU A 36 6.31 12.49 0.38
CA LEU A 36 7.00 13.23 1.42
C LEU A 36 7.11 12.34 2.66
N HIS A 37 8.33 11.91 2.96
CA HIS A 37 8.59 11.01 4.08
C HIS A 37 9.06 11.77 5.31
N THR A 38 8.66 11.31 6.49
CA THR A 38 9.12 11.83 7.79
C THR A 38 10.49 11.28 8.19
N ALA A 39 10.94 10.18 7.56
CA ALA A 39 12.22 9.53 7.82
C ALA A 39 12.85 8.96 6.53
N PHE A 40 14.16 8.70 6.57
CA PHE A 40 14.86 8.04 5.46
C PHE A 40 14.47 6.56 5.36
N TYR A 41 14.55 6.03 4.14
CA TYR A 41 14.33 4.60 3.91
C TYR A 41 15.36 3.74 4.67
N HIS A 42 14.86 2.75 5.41
CA HIS A 42 15.66 1.81 6.18
C HIS A 42 15.19 0.37 5.85
N PRO A 43 15.83 -0.33 4.90
CA PRO A 43 15.38 -1.63 4.41
C PRO A 43 15.10 -2.68 5.50
N PRO A 44 15.91 -2.79 6.59
CA PRO A 44 15.63 -3.76 7.66
C PRO A 44 14.33 -3.49 8.43
N SER A 45 13.78 -2.28 8.35
CA SER A 45 12.49 -1.90 8.95
C SER A 45 11.32 -2.02 7.98
N GLU A 46 11.57 -2.33 6.71
CA GLU A 46 10.50 -2.50 5.72
C GLU A 46 9.75 -3.82 5.99
N GLY A 47 8.43 -3.70 6.15
CA GLY A 47 7.50 -4.81 6.12
C GLY A 47 6.49 -4.61 4.99
N GLY A 48 5.65 -5.61 4.74
CA GLY A 48 4.62 -5.51 3.74
C GLY A 48 3.48 -6.48 3.97
N LEU A 49 2.34 -6.14 3.38
CA LEU A 49 1.13 -6.94 3.38
C LEU A 49 0.81 -7.34 1.95
N ARG A 50 0.33 -8.58 1.77
CA ARG A 50 0.02 -9.07 0.44
C ARG A 50 -1.27 -8.42 -0.07
N HIS A 51 -1.21 -7.84 -1.28
CA HIS A 51 -2.29 -7.01 -1.82
C HIS A 51 -3.64 -7.75 -2.04
N ASP A 52 -3.58 -9.06 -2.30
CA ASP A 52 -4.72 -9.96 -2.55
C ASP A 52 -5.11 -10.75 -1.28
N ASP A 53 -4.62 -10.34 -0.11
CA ASP A 53 -4.96 -11.01 1.12
C ASP A 53 -6.47 -10.92 1.41
N PRO A 54 -7.16 -12.06 1.57
CA PRO A 54 -8.61 -12.09 1.72
C PRO A 54 -9.09 -11.47 3.04
N ARG A 55 -8.24 -11.37 4.07
CA ARG A 55 -8.57 -10.73 5.35
C ARG A 55 -8.44 -9.21 5.29
N LEU A 56 -7.61 -8.69 4.37
CA LEU A 56 -7.60 -7.26 4.07
C LEU A 56 -8.83 -6.86 3.25
N ALA A 57 -9.32 -7.76 2.40
CA ALA A 57 -10.53 -7.59 1.59
C ALA A 57 -10.54 -6.27 0.79
N ILE A 58 -9.39 -5.91 0.20
CA ILE A 58 -9.25 -4.67 -0.57
C ILE A 58 -9.98 -4.82 -1.91
N ALA A 59 -10.98 -3.97 -2.13
CA ALA A 59 -11.70 -3.89 -3.39
C ALA A 59 -10.92 -3.03 -4.40
N TRP A 60 -9.91 -3.64 -5.04
CA TRP A 60 -9.15 -3.02 -6.12
C TRP A 60 -10.07 -2.74 -7.33
N PRO A 61 -10.10 -1.51 -7.87
CA PRO A 61 -11.01 -1.14 -8.97
C PRO A 61 -10.70 -1.85 -10.28
N LEU A 62 -9.44 -2.25 -10.51
CA LEU A 62 -9.00 -3.03 -11.67
C LEU A 62 -8.33 -4.34 -11.23
N PRO A 63 -8.24 -5.37 -12.09
CA PRO A 63 -7.41 -6.53 -11.80
C PRO A 63 -5.95 -6.12 -11.53
N PRO A 64 -5.33 -6.54 -10.42
CA PRO A 64 -3.93 -6.24 -10.12
C PRO A 64 -2.99 -6.76 -11.21
N ARG A 65 -2.01 -5.93 -11.61
CA ARG A 65 -1.00 -6.22 -12.64
C ARG A 65 0.33 -5.61 -12.22
N ASP A 66 1.41 -6.00 -12.91
CA ASP A 66 2.75 -5.43 -12.74
C ASP A 66 3.27 -5.47 -11.31
N LEU A 67 2.92 -6.55 -10.61
CA LEU A 67 3.31 -6.81 -9.22
C LEU A 67 4.76 -7.28 -9.15
N SER A 68 5.52 -6.73 -8.22
CA SER A 68 6.91 -7.18 -8.03
C SER A 68 6.95 -8.59 -7.41
N PRO A 69 8.04 -9.36 -7.64
CA PRO A 69 8.24 -10.62 -6.93
C PRO A 69 8.25 -10.47 -5.41
N ARG A 70 8.69 -9.31 -4.88
CA ARG A 70 8.69 -9.00 -3.45
C ARG A 70 7.27 -8.92 -2.91
N ASP A 71 6.39 -8.20 -3.60
CA ASP A 71 5.01 -7.99 -3.14
C ASP A 71 4.20 -9.30 -3.15
N LEU A 72 4.47 -10.17 -4.14
CA LEU A 72 3.89 -11.52 -4.25
C LEU A 72 4.43 -12.49 -3.19
N ALA A 73 5.63 -12.25 -2.66
CA ALA A 73 6.28 -13.10 -1.68
C ALA A 73 5.82 -12.85 -0.23
N HIS A 74 5.07 -11.76 0.03
CA HIS A 74 4.47 -11.55 1.35
C HIS A 74 3.51 -12.71 1.69
N ARG A 75 3.55 -13.15 2.95
CA ARG A 75 2.62 -14.19 3.43
C ARG A 75 1.23 -13.61 3.59
N LEU A 76 0.24 -14.48 3.41
CA LEU A 76 -1.12 -14.16 3.83
C LEU A 76 -1.17 -14.03 5.35
N LEU A 77 -1.99 -13.11 5.83
CA LEU A 77 -2.23 -12.85 7.22
C LEU A 77 -2.94 -14.03 7.86
N ASP A 78 -2.44 -14.47 9.01
CA ASP A 78 -3.06 -15.50 9.84
C ASP A 78 -3.80 -14.89 11.04
N ALA A 79 -4.63 -15.69 11.71
CA ALA A 79 -5.44 -15.26 12.85
C ALA A 79 -4.63 -14.55 13.96
N ASP A 80 -3.32 -14.81 14.03
CA ASP A 80 -2.41 -14.29 15.05
C ASP A 80 -1.76 -12.95 14.65
N PHE A 81 -2.05 -12.42 13.46
CA PHE A 81 -1.54 -11.11 13.05
C PHE A 81 -2.08 -9.97 13.94
N THR A 82 -1.19 -9.39 14.74
CA THR A 82 -1.50 -8.29 15.67
C THR A 82 -1.11 -6.90 15.16
N GLY A 83 -0.63 -6.79 13.91
CA GLY A 83 -0.08 -5.54 13.38
C GLY A 83 1.38 -5.31 13.80
N VAL A 84 1.86 -4.09 13.62
CA VAL A 84 3.17 -3.67 14.12
C VAL A 84 3.03 -3.19 15.56
N ALA A 85 3.79 -3.80 16.46
CA ALA A 85 3.90 -3.30 17.83
C ALA A 85 4.60 -1.93 17.84
N PRO A 86 4.24 -1.02 18.76
CA PRO A 86 4.96 0.24 18.94
C PRO A 86 6.42 0.03 19.37
#